data_AF-A0A9E5QNU5-F1
#
_entry.id   AF-A0A9E5QNU5-F1
#
_cell.length_a   1.000
_cell.length_b   1.000
_cell.length_c   1.000
_cell.angle_alpha   90.00
_cell.angle_beta   90.00
_cell.angle_gamma   90.00
#
_symmetry.space_group_name_H-M   'P 1'
#
loop_
_entity.id
_entity.type
_entity.pdbx_description
1 polymer ?
#
loop_
_entity_poly.entity_id
_entity_poly.type
_entity_poly.pdbx_seq_one_letter_code
_entity_poly.pdbx_strand_id
1 'polypeptide(L)'
;MALAACLAASSAWSRAPGAPLPQLMELAGIEAADLAPDAGQLDASPTRGQQLPLYRALMAKPLTAPYRAGLLADACRDSWSSPVELVQLAGSLAGASLDRSEADAFAPVEGALRSAADPLAAAIAWMRPLASPGDSWPPPLPGRDGESSALRFEVAVTLVAMGRSHGFLGRALERVPMAATPELLMRQALEGRIEPLEEPDFRVLLSEIERPALVAGMLDLVAAVQRLRDFVAGSPSLPKVAWRIDTPLGAVVVDTTGRDNVHVL
;
A
#
# COMPACT_ATOMS: atom_id res chain seq x y z
N MET A 1 2.81 2.59 -19.47
CA MET A 1 2.48 1.97 -20.78
C MET A 1 2.99 0.53 -20.97
N ALA A 2 3.89 -0.01 -20.12
CA ALA A 2 4.37 -1.39 -20.23
C ALA A 2 3.43 -2.46 -19.59
N LEU A 3 2.56 -2.08 -18.66
CA LEU A 3 1.63 -2.99 -17.99
C LEU A 3 0.42 -3.40 -18.86
N ALA A 4 0.06 -2.60 -19.87
CA ALA A 4 -1.05 -2.91 -20.79
C ALA A 4 -0.68 -3.94 -21.86
N ALA A 5 0.61 -4.06 -22.20
CA ALA A 5 1.08 -5.01 -23.22
C ALA A 5 1.10 -6.47 -22.71
N CYS A 6 1.26 -6.68 -21.41
CA CYS A 6 1.28 -8.03 -20.82
C CYS A 6 -0.12 -8.67 -20.70
N LEU A 7 -1.20 -7.87 -20.66
CA LEU A 7 -2.56 -8.37 -20.49
C LEU A 7 -3.23 -8.79 -21.82
N ALA A 8 -2.72 -8.35 -22.97
CA ALA A 8 -3.29 -8.73 -24.27
C ALA A 8 -2.79 -10.09 -24.78
N ALA A 9 -1.59 -10.52 -24.35
CA ALA A 9 -0.97 -11.77 -24.80
C ALA A 9 -1.56 -13.04 -24.14
N SER A 10 -2.26 -12.90 -23.01
CA SER A 10 -2.81 -14.03 -22.23
C SER A 10 -4.05 -14.67 -22.87
N SER A 11 -4.74 -13.97 -23.79
CA SER A 11 -5.95 -14.49 -24.44
C SER A 11 -5.68 -15.50 -25.56
N ALA A 12 -4.44 -15.56 -26.08
CA ALA A 12 -4.07 -16.39 -27.23
C ALA A 12 -3.47 -17.76 -26.86
N TRP A 13 -3.16 -18.02 -25.58
CA TRP A 13 -2.47 -19.24 -25.14
C TRP A 13 -3.38 -20.35 -24.60
N SER A 14 -4.70 -20.19 -24.65
CA SER A 14 -5.65 -21.12 -24.01
C SER A 14 -6.09 -22.32 -24.87
N ARG A 15 -5.43 -22.65 -25.99
CA ARG A 15 -5.79 -23.84 -26.79
C ARG A 15 -4.60 -24.58 -27.39
N ALA A 16 -3.90 -25.36 -26.57
CA ALA A 16 -3.30 -26.63 -27.01
C ALA A 16 -2.90 -27.47 -25.76
N PRO A 17 -3.17 -28.78 -25.73
CA PRO A 17 -2.53 -29.66 -24.75
C PRO A 17 -1.10 -29.93 -25.24
N GLY A 18 -0.17 -29.04 -24.89
CA GLY A 18 1.26 -29.19 -25.17
C GLY A 18 1.93 -30.08 -24.12
N ALA A 19 2.82 -30.96 -24.56
CA ALA A 19 3.63 -31.84 -23.71
C ALA A 19 4.25 -31.07 -22.51
N PRO A 20 4.43 -31.70 -21.33
CA PRO A 20 5.01 -31.03 -20.18
C PRO A 20 6.38 -30.45 -20.56
N LEU A 21 6.55 -29.16 -20.23
CA LEU A 21 7.70 -28.31 -20.57
C LEU A 21 9.09 -28.98 -20.48
N PRO A 22 9.37 -29.89 -19.52
CA PRO A 22 10.65 -30.61 -19.47
C PRO A 22 10.97 -31.42 -20.74
N GLN A 23 9.96 -32.04 -21.35
CA GLN A 23 10.13 -32.87 -22.56
C GLN A 23 10.42 -32.02 -23.81
N LEU A 24 9.87 -30.79 -23.87
CA LEU A 24 10.14 -29.85 -24.96
C LEU A 24 11.56 -29.26 -24.89
N MET A 25 12.10 -29.11 -23.68
CA MET A 25 13.47 -28.64 -23.46
C MET A 25 14.52 -29.71 -23.80
N GLU A 26 14.22 -30.97 -23.46
CA GLU A 26 15.07 -32.13 -23.79
C GLU A 26 15.11 -32.38 -25.31
N LEU A 27 13.98 -32.21 -26.00
CA LEU A 27 13.89 -32.26 -27.47
C LEU A 27 14.62 -31.11 -28.18
N ALA A 28 14.84 -29.97 -27.52
CA ALA A 28 15.54 -28.81 -28.07
C ALA A 28 17.07 -28.86 -27.86
N GLY A 29 17.59 -29.89 -27.18
CA GLY A 29 19.04 -30.06 -26.94
C GLY A 29 19.66 -29.01 -26.02
N ILE A 30 18.85 -28.34 -25.19
CA ILE A 30 19.31 -27.30 -24.27
C ILE A 30 19.60 -27.96 -22.91
N GLU A 31 20.88 -28.22 -22.61
CA GLU A 31 21.29 -28.64 -21.27
C GLU A 31 20.95 -27.54 -20.26
N ALA A 32 20.19 -27.90 -19.22
CA ALA A 32 19.60 -26.97 -18.25
C ALA A 32 20.61 -26.17 -17.40
N ALA A 33 21.92 -26.37 -17.59
CA ALA A 33 22.98 -25.80 -16.78
C ALA A 33 23.44 -24.39 -17.22
N ASP A 34 23.22 -23.99 -18.48
CA ASP A 34 23.96 -22.86 -19.08
C ASP A 34 23.19 -21.53 -19.24
N LEU A 35 21.97 -21.39 -18.68
CA LEU A 35 21.13 -20.21 -18.94
C LEU A 35 20.62 -19.46 -17.69
N ALA A 36 20.95 -19.93 -16.48
CA ALA A 36 20.53 -19.26 -15.24
C ALA A 36 21.72 -18.55 -14.60
N PRO A 37 21.60 -17.24 -14.26
CA PRO A 37 22.53 -16.58 -13.36
C PRO A 37 22.71 -17.40 -12.08
N ASP A 38 23.96 -17.67 -11.71
CA ASP A 38 24.28 -18.34 -10.45
C ASP A 38 23.69 -17.54 -9.28
N ALA A 39 22.92 -18.20 -8.41
CA ALA A 39 22.33 -17.59 -7.22
C ALA A 39 23.42 -16.97 -6.32
N GLY A 40 24.63 -17.55 -6.29
CA GLY A 40 25.78 -16.99 -5.58
C GLY A 40 26.26 -15.65 -6.17
N GLN A 41 26.16 -15.45 -7.48
CA GLN A 41 26.51 -14.19 -8.14
C GLN A 41 25.47 -13.09 -7.90
N LEU A 42 24.18 -13.44 -7.86
CA LEU A 42 23.12 -12.51 -7.46
C LEU A 42 23.29 -12.05 -6.00
N ASP A 43 23.71 -12.95 -5.13
CA ASP A 43 23.97 -12.66 -3.71
C ASP A 43 25.22 -11.82 -3.47
N ALA A 44 26.20 -11.91 -4.36
CA ALA A 44 27.43 -11.11 -4.36
C ALA A 44 27.29 -9.78 -5.13
N SER A 45 26.12 -9.51 -5.74
CA SER A 45 25.93 -8.32 -6.56
C SER A 45 26.04 -7.03 -5.72
N PRO A 46 26.78 -6.01 -6.20
CA PRO A 46 26.87 -4.72 -5.51
C PRO A 46 25.52 -3.98 -5.45
N THR A 47 24.54 -4.36 -6.29
CA THR A 47 23.18 -3.80 -6.27
C THR A 47 22.20 -4.66 -5.48
N ARG A 48 22.65 -5.65 -4.71
CA ARG A 48 21.78 -6.57 -3.95
C ARG A 48 20.73 -5.86 -3.09
N GLY A 49 21.09 -4.75 -2.43
CA GLY A 49 20.15 -3.96 -1.60
C GLY A 49 19.04 -3.25 -2.40
N GLN A 50 19.25 -3.09 -3.70
CA GLN A 50 18.32 -2.45 -4.65
C GLN A 50 17.44 -3.48 -5.37
N GLN A 51 17.81 -4.77 -5.35
CA GLN A 51 17.07 -5.83 -6.03
C GLN A 51 15.93 -6.36 -5.18
N LEU A 52 14.71 -6.31 -5.72
CA LEU A 52 13.53 -6.88 -5.07
C LEU A 52 13.61 -8.41 -4.97
N PRO A 53 13.03 -9.04 -3.93
CA PRO A 53 13.01 -10.50 -3.81
C PRO A 53 12.41 -11.20 -5.02
N LEU A 54 11.33 -10.66 -5.61
CA LEU A 54 10.73 -11.22 -6.82
C LEU A 54 11.73 -11.20 -7.98
N TYR A 55 12.42 -10.07 -8.19
CA TYR A 55 13.42 -9.95 -9.25
C TYR A 55 14.53 -10.99 -9.07
N ARG A 56 15.05 -11.15 -7.85
CA ARG A 56 16.08 -12.17 -7.53
C ARG A 56 15.57 -13.59 -7.78
N ALA A 57 14.32 -13.88 -7.41
CA ALA A 57 13.71 -15.18 -7.63
C ALA A 57 13.52 -15.51 -9.13
N LEU A 58 13.20 -14.50 -9.95
CA LEU A 58 13.08 -14.64 -11.41
C LEU A 58 14.46 -14.83 -12.04
N MET A 59 15.45 -14.04 -11.65
CA MET A 59 16.82 -14.14 -12.19
C MET A 59 17.51 -15.45 -11.79
N ALA A 60 17.24 -15.99 -10.59
CA ALA A 60 17.82 -17.26 -10.17
C ALA A 60 17.26 -18.48 -10.93
N LYS A 61 16.04 -18.38 -11.48
CA LYS A 61 15.37 -19.48 -12.21
C LYS A 61 14.54 -18.94 -13.39
N PRO A 62 15.18 -18.39 -14.44
CA PRO A 62 14.49 -17.66 -15.51
C PRO A 62 13.52 -18.55 -16.30
N LEU A 63 13.82 -19.84 -16.43
CA LEU A 63 12.93 -20.82 -17.08
C LEU A 63 11.59 -20.99 -16.34
N THR A 64 11.54 -20.68 -15.04
CA THR A 64 10.31 -20.70 -14.24
C THR A 64 9.59 -19.36 -14.18
N ALA A 65 10.13 -18.32 -14.83
CA ALA A 65 9.57 -16.97 -14.78
C ALA A 65 8.13 -16.90 -15.29
N PRO A 66 7.74 -17.54 -16.42
CA PRO A 66 6.35 -17.51 -16.88
C PRO A 66 5.37 -18.15 -15.87
N TYR A 67 5.77 -19.27 -15.25
CA TYR A 67 4.98 -19.93 -14.22
C TYR A 67 4.80 -19.04 -12.98
N ARG A 68 5.88 -18.41 -12.51
CA ARG A 68 5.84 -17.46 -11.37
C ARG A 68 4.98 -16.23 -11.68
N ALA A 69 5.04 -15.73 -12.91
CA ALA A 69 4.18 -14.64 -13.35
C ALA A 69 2.71 -15.05 -13.35
N GLY A 70 2.40 -16.29 -13.76
CA GLY A 70 1.06 -16.87 -13.65
C GLY A 70 0.56 -16.94 -12.21
N LEU A 71 1.35 -17.50 -11.30
CA LEU A 71 1.01 -17.55 -9.86
C LEU A 71 0.78 -16.16 -9.26
N LEU A 72 1.61 -15.18 -9.64
CA LEU A 72 1.43 -13.80 -9.20
C LEU A 72 0.14 -13.19 -9.76
N ALA A 73 -0.17 -13.44 -11.03
CA ALA A 73 -1.40 -12.95 -11.65
C ALA A 73 -2.65 -13.56 -10.98
N ASP A 74 -2.59 -14.83 -10.59
CA ASP A 74 -3.65 -15.49 -9.85
C ASP A 74 -3.78 -14.93 -8.43
N ALA A 75 -2.67 -14.76 -7.69
CA ALA A 75 -2.68 -14.12 -6.38
C ALA A 75 -3.24 -12.69 -6.43
N CYS A 76 -2.86 -11.89 -7.44
CA CYS A 76 -3.43 -10.56 -7.65
C CYS A 76 -4.93 -10.60 -7.93
N ARG A 77 -5.41 -11.61 -8.66
CA ARG A 77 -6.83 -11.78 -8.98
C ARG A 77 -7.62 -12.18 -7.74
N ASP A 78 -7.08 -13.10 -6.95
CA ASP A 78 -7.70 -13.59 -5.71
C ASP A 78 -7.81 -12.45 -4.68
N SER A 79 -6.79 -11.57 -4.62
CA SER A 79 -6.79 -10.42 -3.72
C SER A 79 -7.51 -9.17 -4.25
N TRP A 80 -8.01 -9.17 -5.51
CA TRP A 80 -8.53 -7.95 -6.15
C TRP A 80 -9.71 -7.31 -5.40
N SER A 81 -10.51 -8.11 -4.70
CA SER A 81 -11.66 -7.63 -3.90
C SER A 81 -11.28 -7.01 -2.57
N SER A 82 -10.03 -7.19 -2.11
CA SER A 82 -9.56 -6.76 -0.80
C SER A 82 -8.36 -5.81 -0.94
N PRO A 83 -8.57 -4.49 -0.75
CA PRO A 83 -7.49 -3.53 -0.74
C PRO A 83 -6.37 -3.89 0.25
N VAL A 84 -6.72 -4.45 1.41
CA VAL A 84 -5.75 -4.90 2.42
C VAL A 84 -4.88 -6.03 1.87
N GLU A 85 -5.47 -7.04 1.24
CA GLU A 85 -4.72 -8.16 0.67
C GLU A 85 -3.82 -7.71 -0.50
N LEU A 86 -4.26 -6.75 -1.32
CA LEU A 86 -3.42 -6.16 -2.36
C LEU A 86 -2.19 -5.45 -1.77
N VAL A 87 -2.35 -4.71 -0.66
CA VAL A 87 -1.23 -4.08 0.04
C VAL A 87 -0.30 -5.13 0.66
N GLN A 88 -0.85 -6.20 1.25
CA GLN A 88 -0.06 -7.31 1.78
C GLN A 88 0.76 -7.99 0.66
N LEU A 89 0.13 -8.30 -0.47
CA LEU A 89 0.79 -8.88 -1.64
C LEU A 89 1.90 -7.95 -2.16
N ALA A 90 1.62 -6.66 -2.32
CA ALA A 90 2.62 -5.67 -2.71
C ALA A 90 3.79 -5.60 -1.71
N GLY A 91 3.51 -5.66 -0.40
CA GLY A 91 4.51 -5.71 0.64
C GLY A 91 5.40 -6.95 0.56
N SER A 92 4.82 -8.13 0.38
CA SER A 92 5.57 -9.38 0.17
C SER A 92 6.47 -9.32 -1.07
N LEU A 93 5.97 -8.77 -2.18
CA LEU A 93 6.77 -8.56 -3.40
C LEU A 93 7.93 -7.59 -3.19
N ALA A 94 7.74 -6.58 -2.33
CA ALA A 94 8.75 -5.62 -1.93
C ALA A 94 9.74 -6.15 -0.88
N GLY A 95 9.53 -7.37 -0.37
CA GLY A 95 10.35 -7.98 0.69
C GLY A 95 10.02 -7.51 2.11
N ALA A 96 8.87 -6.86 2.28
CA ALA A 96 8.34 -6.41 3.55
C ALA A 96 7.15 -7.30 3.96
N SER A 97 7.45 -8.53 4.37
CA SER A 97 6.45 -9.42 4.97
C SER A 97 6.24 -9.01 6.42
N LEU A 98 5.01 -8.64 6.76
CA LEU A 98 4.62 -8.31 8.13
C LEU A 98 3.79 -9.46 8.69
N ASP A 99 4.23 -10.03 9.81
CA ASP A 99 3.43 -10.99 10.57
C ASP A 99 2.54 -10.21 11.54
N ARG A 100 1.48 -9.61 11.00
CA ARG A 100 0.56 -8.74 11.76
C ARG A 100 -0.87 -8.95 11.27
N SER A 101 -1.77 -9.37 12.16
CA SER A 101 -3.19 -9.40 11.86
C SER A 101 -3.80 -8.00 12.00
N GLU A 102 -4.88 -7.73 11.25
CA GLU A 102 -5.64 -6.48 11.35
C GLU A 102 -6.22 -6.28 12.76
N ALA A 103 -6.72 -7.36 13.37
CA ALA A 103 -7.27 -7.34 14.72
C ALA A 103 -6.22 -6.89 15.75
N ASP A 104 -4.99 -7.39 15.64
CA ASP A 104 -3.89 -7.00 16.54
C ASP A 104 -3.43 -5.57 16.29
N ALA A 105 -3.56 -5.08 15.05
CA ALA A 105 -3.13 -3.75 14.67
C ALA A 105 -3.95 -2.64 15.35
N PHE A 106 -5.27 -2.83 15.47
CA PHE A 106 -6.21 -1.84 15.99
C PHE A 106 -6.62 -2.04 17.45
N ALA A 107 -6.49 -3.24 18.01
CA ALA A 107 -6.85 -3.53 19.40
C ALA A 107 -6.41 -2.46 20.44
N PRO A 108 -5.14 -2.01 20.47
CA PRO A 108 -4.72 -1.00 21.44
C PRO A 108 -5.34 0.38 21.19
N VAL A 109 -5.53 0.75 19.92
CA VAL A 109 -6.17 2.02 19.52
C VAL A 109 -7.63 2.01 19.93
N GLU A 110 -8.35 0.94 19.62
CA GLU A 110 -9.76 0.85 19.96
C GLU A 110 -9.98 0.82 21.46
N GLY A 111 -9.12 0.12 22.21
CA GLY A 111 -9.17 0.11 23.68
C GLY A 111 -9.06 1.53 24.25
N ALA A 112 -8.11 2.32 23.74
CA ALA A 112 -7.94 3.72 24.14
C ALA A 112 -9.15 4.59 23.76
N LEU A 113 -9.67 4.44 22.53
CA LEU A 113 -10.82 5.22 22.05
C LEU A 113 -12.11 4.87 22.78
N ARG A 114 -12.37 3.58 23.07
CA ARG A 114 -13.54 3.14 23.85
C ARG A 114 -13.51 3.65 25.29
N SER A 115 -12.32 3.89 25.84
CA SER A 115 -12.14 4.43 27.18
C SER A 115 -12.27 5.95 27.23
N ALA A 116 -12.28 6.64 26.08
CA ALA A 116 -12.38 8.09 26.01
C ALA A 116 -13.83 8.55 26.15
N ALA A 117 -14.04 9.68 26.86
CA ALA A 117 -15.36 10.29 26.99
C ALA A 117 -15.94 10.80 25.65
N ASP A 118 -15.07 11.18 24.71
CA ASP A 118 -15.42 11.54 23.34
C ASP A 118 -14.31 11.03 22.40
N PRO A 119 -14.50 9.88 21.73
CA PRO A 119 -13.48 9.25 20.89
C PRO A 119 -12.98 10.17 19.78
N LEU A 120 -13.89 10.92 19.15
CA LEU A 120 -13.53 11.82 18.05
C LEU A 120 -12.71 13.01 18.54
N ALA A 121 -13.10 13.61 19.67
CA ALA A 121 -12.31 14.67 20.28
C ALA A 121 -10.92 14.18 20.70
N ALA A 122 -10.81 12.95 21.21
CA ALA A 122 -9.52 12.34 21.58
C ALA A 122 -8.63 12.09 20.35
N ALA A 123 -9.20 11.56 19.25
CA ALA A 123 -8.48 11.35 18.01
C ALA A 123 -7.99 12.68 17.39
N ILE A 124 -8.84 13.72 17.39
CA ILE A 124 -8.43 15.06 16.96
C ILE A 124 -7.34 15.59 17.88
N ALA A 125 -7.44 15.47 19.20
CA ALA A 125 -6.37 15.92 20.09
C ALA A 125 -5.02 15.23 19.78
N TRP A 126 -5.04 13.95 19.43
CA TRP A 126 -3.84 13.22 19.01
C TRP A 126 -3.27 13.73 17.67
N MET A 127 -4.12 14.09 16.71
CA MET A 127 -3.68 14.65 15.43
C MET A 127 -3.08 16.06 15.54
N ARG A 128 -3.22 16.74 16.68
CA ARG A 128 -2.79 18.15 16.85
C ARG A 128 -1.34 18.44 16.46
N PRO A 129 -0.34 17.63 16.80
CA PRO A 129 1.05 17.88 16.40
C PRO A 129 1.27 17.80 14.88
N LEU A 130 0.32 17.24 14.15
CA LEU A 130 0.36 17.03 12.70
C LEU A 130 -0.38 18.13 11.93
N ALA A 131 -1.09 19.03 12.62
CA ALA A 131 -1.81 20.13 11.98
C ALA A 131 -0.83 21.21 11.46
N SER A 132 -1.14 21.81 10.32
CA SER A 132 -0.32 22.91 9.80
C SER A 132 -0.52 24.19 10.62
N PRO A 133 0.54 24.98 10.85
CA PRO A 133 0.41 26.26 11.54
C PRO A 133 -0.52 27.20 10.76
N GLY A 134 -1.65 27.59 11.36
CA GLY A 134 -2.61 28.53 10.76
C GLY A 134 -3.98 27.94 10.44
N ASP A 135 -4.16 26.62 10.51
CA ASP A 135 -5.47 25.99 10.35
C ASP A 135 -6.37 26.26 11.56
N SER A 136 -7.69 26.36 11.31
CA SER A 136 -8.71 26.45 12.35
C SER A 136 -8.79 25.13 13.12
N TRP A 137 -7.94 25.00 14.14
CA TRP A 137 -7.81 23.79 14.95
C TRP A 137 -8.35 23.98 16.38
N PRO A 138 -9.16 23.04 16.91
CA PRO A 138 -9.72 21.87 16.23
C PRO A 138 -10.87 22.27 15.29
N PRO A 139 -11.16 21.47 14.24
CA PRO A 139 -12.37 21.66 13.45
C PRO A 139 -13.62 21.49 14.34
N PRO A 140 -14.75 22.14 14.01
CA PRO A 140 -15.99 21.96 14.74
C PRO A 140 -16.40 20.48 14.73
N LEU A 141 -16.76 19.94 15.89
CA LEU A 141 -17.16 18.54 16.01
C LEU A 141 -18.60 18.36 15.49
N PRO A 142 -18.92 17.22 14.85
CA PRO A 142 -20.31 16.87 14.59
C PRO A 142 -21.13 16.74 15.89
N GLY A 143 -22.45 16.62 15.80
CA GLY A 143 -23.33 16.41 16.95
C GLY A 143 -23.00 15.14 17.77
N ARG A 144 -23.55 15.03 18.99
CA ARG A 144 -23.33 13.91 19.95
C ARG A 144 -24.56 13.00 20.13
N ASP A 145 -25.53 13.06 19.24
CA ASP A 145 -26.67 12.15 19.24
C ASP A 145 -26.27 10.69 19.00
N GLY A 146 -27.13 9.74 19.40
CA GLY A 146 -26.80 8.32 19.46
C GLY A 146 -26.30 7.72 18.14
N GLU A 147 -26.94 8.02 17.01
CA GLU A 147 -26.48 7.58 15.68
C GLU A 147 -25.16 8.25 15.28
N SER A 148 -24.93 9.51 15.68
CA SER A 148 -23.65 10.18 15.52
C SER A 148 -22.55 9.55 16.37
N SER A 149 -22.84 8.90 17.50
CA SER A 149 -21.80 8.32 18.35
C SER A 149 -21.02 7.17 17.67
N ALA A 150 -21.70 6.32 16.89
CA ALA A 150 -21.08 5.22 16.15
C ALA A 150 -20.23 5.74 14.98
N LEU A 151 -20.80 6.66 14.17
CA LEU A 151 -20.07 7.30 13.08
C LEU A 151 -18.83 8.06 13.61
N ARG A 152 -18.96 8.78 14.72
CA ARG A 152 -17.84 9.48 15.37
C ARG A 152 -16.74 8.53 15.80
N PHE A 153 -17.09 7.34 16.29
CA PHE A 153 -16.11 6.33 16.69
C PHE A 153 -15.32 5.82 15.48
N GLU A 154 -16.01 5.48 14.38
CA GLU A 154 -15.34 4.99 13.16
C GLU A 154 -14.49 6.08 12.48
N VAL A 155 -14.94 7.33 12.50
CA VAL A 155 -14.11 8.47 12.08
C VAL A 155 -12.90 8.64 13.01
N ALA A 156 -13.07 8.47 14.33
CA ALA A 156 -11.96 8.54 15.27
C ALA A 156 -10.90 7.47 14.99
N VAL A 157 -11.31 6.21 14.75
CA VAL A 157 -10.42 5.12 14.36
C VAL A 157 -9.66 5.47 13.08
N THR A 158 -10.34 6.02 12.09
CA THR A 158 -9.73 6.44 10.81
C THR A 158 -8.68 7.53 11.01
N LEU A 159 -8.98 8.57 11.78
CA LEU A 159 -8.02 9.66 12.06
C LEU A 159 -6.78 9.16 12.79
N VAL A 160 -6.98 8.29 13.78
CA VAL A 160 -5.87 7.64 14.47
C VAL A 160 -5.02 6.84 13.49
N ALA A 161 -5.64 6.04 12.62
CA ALA A 161 -4.94 5.25 11.63
C ALA A 161 -4.12 6.14 10.70
N MET A 162 -4.66 7.27 10.24
CA MET A 162 -3.93 8.26 9.46
C MET A 162 -2.72 8.83 10.21
N GLY A 163 -2.89 9.21 11.48
CA GLY A 163 -1.78 9.70 12.32
C GLY A 163 -0.66 8.68 12.49
N ARG A 164 -1.02 7.41 12.76
CA ARG A 164 -0.06 6.30 12.86
C ARG A 164 0.65 6.04 11.53
N SER A 165 -0.10 6.02 10.44
CA SER A 165 0.42 5.81 9.09
C SER A 165 1.39 6.91 8.69
N HIS A 166 1.11 8.15 9.10
CA HIS A 166 2.02 9.27 8.89
C HIS A 166 3.31 9.09 9.71
N GLY A 167 3.22 8.63 10.96
CA GLY A 167 4.40 8.27 11.76
C GLY A 167 5.24 7.17 11.12
N PHE A 168 4.61 6.13 10.58
CA PHE A 168 5.28 5.07 9.82
C PHE A 168 5.94 5.59 8.54
N LEU A 169 5.28 6.50 7.81
CA LEU A 169 5.84 7.16 6.64
C LEU A 169 7.07 7.99 7.01
N GLY A 170 6.99 8.79 8.08
CA GLY A 170 8.11 9.58 8.58
C GLY A 170 9.32 8.71 8.95
N ARG A 171 9.08 7.60 9.66
CA ARG A 171 10.11 6.60 9.95
C ARG A 171 10.67 5.96 8.68
N ALA A 172 9.81 5.57 7.74
CA ALA A 172 10.23 4.93 6.50
C ALA A 172 11.15 5.81 5.64
N LEU A 173 10.99 7.13 5.75
CA LEU A 173 11.70 8.13 4.97
C LEU A 173 12.76 8.88 5.79
N GLU A 174 13.05 8.48 7.03
CA GLU A 174 13.97 9.21 7.94
C GLU A 174 15.36 9.43 7.33
N ARG A 175 15.83 8.47 6.51
CA ARG A 175 17.14 8.52 5.82
C ARG A 175 17.08 9.14 4.42
N VAL A 176 15.88 9.48 3.95
CA VAL A 176 15.66 10.06 2.63
C VAL A 176 15.72 11.58 2.76
N PRO A 177 16.58 12.28 2.00
CA PRO A 177 16.71 13.73 2.09
C PRO A 177 15.43 14.40 1.60
N MET A 178 15.09 15.57 2.16
CA MET A 178 13.87 16.31 1.77
C MET A 178 13.83 16.71 0.29
N ALA A 179 14.98 16.78 -0.38
CA ALA A 179 15.06 17.03 -1.82
C ALA A 179 14.52 15.86 -2.67
N ALA A 180 14.46 14.64 -2.13
CA ALA A 180 13.94 13.47 -2.80
C ALA A 180 12.40 13.41 -2.69
N THR A 181 11.73 14.25 -3.47
CA THR A 181 10.25 14.27 -3.47
C THR A 181 9.68 12.97 -4.04
N PRO A 182 8.42 12.61 -3.70
CA PRO A 182 7.76 11.43 -4.25
C PRO A 182 7.73 11.42 -5.79
N GLU A 183 7.46 12.56 -6.42
CA GLU A 183 7.40 12.71 -7.88
C GLU A 183 8.77 12.45 -8.50
N LEU A 184 9.83 12.96 -7.86
CA LEU A 184 11.21 12.76 -8.29
C LEU A 184 11.61 11.29 -8.16
N LEU A 185 11.29 10.65 -7.04
CA LEU A 185 11.53 9.22 -6.83
C LEU A 185 10.74 8.37 -7.83
N MET A 186 9.48 8.69 -8.11
CA MET A 186 8.69 7.98 -9.13
C MET A 186 9.30 8.14 -10.52
N ARG A 187 9.67 9.36 -10.92
CA ARG A 187 10.30 9.63 -12.21
C ARG A 187 11.61 8.86 -12.39
N GLN A 188 12.48 8.91 -11.39
CA GLN A 188 13.79 8.25 -11.48
C GLN A 188 13.70 6.72 -11.33
N ALA A 189 12.94 6.23 -10.34
CA ALA A 189 12.90 4.80 -10.00
C ALA A 189 11.97 3.97 -10.89
N LEU A 190 10.77 4.49 -11.20
CA LEU A 190 9.76 3.73 -11.95
C LEU A 190 9.83 3.99 -13.45
N GLU A 191 10.05 5.24 -13.85
CA GLU A 191 10.04 5.62 -15.25
C GLU A 191 11.44 5.56 -15.88
N GLY A 192 12.49 5.41 -15.07
CA GLY A 192 13.88 5.38 -15.51
C GLY A 192 14.33 6.69 -16.16
N ARG A 193 13.59 7.78 -15.93
CA ARG A 193 13.87 9.10 -16.49
C ARG A 193 14.76 9.87 -15.53
N ILE A 194 15.96 10.18 -15.98
CA ILE A 194 16.88 11.09 -15.29
C ILE A 194 17.11 12.26 -16.23
N GLU A 195 16.80 13.47 -15.76
CA GLU A 195 17.03 14.66 -16.57
C GLU A 195 18.53 14.95 -16.68
N PRO A 196 19.02 15.48 -17.82
CA PRO A 196 20.42 15.87 -17.94
C PRO A 196 20.78 16.91 -16.86
N LEU A 197 21.86 16.66 -16.10
CA LEU A 197 22.31 17.47 -14.94
C LEU A 197 21.49 17.30 -13.65
N GLU A 198 20.58 16.33 -13.60
CA GLU A 198 19.85 15.97 -12.38
C GLU A 198 20.75 15.15 -11.45
N GLU A 199 21.68 15.83 -10.77
CA GLU A 199 22.35 15.31 -9.60
C GLU A 199 21.60 15.75 -8.34
N PRO A 200 21.35 14.86 -7.36
CA PRO A 200 21.79 13.46 -7.26
C PRO A 200 20.85 12.42 -7.92
N ASP A 201 21.39 11.24 -8.24
CA ASP A 201 20.60 10.04 -8.56
C ASP A 201 19.99 9.47 -7.27
N PHE A 202 18.70 9.66 -7.06
CA PHE A 202 18.01 9.23 -5.84
C PHE A 202 17.62 7.76 -5.86
N ARG A 203 17.81 7.02 -6.96
CA ARG A 203 17.53 5.57 -7.02
C ARG A 203 18.38 4.79 -6.03
N VAL A 204 19.58 5.28 -5.73
CA VAL A 204 20.48 4.68 -4.73
C VAL A 204 19.87 4.70 -3.33
N LEU A 205 18.93 5.62 -3.06
CA LEU A 205 18.26 5.74 -1.77
C LEU A 205 17.08 4.78 -1.59
N LEU A 206 16.67 4.05 -2.63
CA LEU A 206 15.58 3.07 -2.51
C LEU A 206 15.91 1.91 -1.56
N SER A 207 17.19 1.67 -1.27
CA SER A 207 17.62 0.73 -0.22
C SER A 207 17.52 1.32 1.19
N GLU A 208 17.50 2.66 1.31
CA GLU A 208 17.40 3.35 2.60
C GLU A 208 15.95 3.48 3.09
N ILE A 209 14.97 3.26 2.22
CA ILE A 209 13.55 3.24 2.59
C ILE A 209 13.27 2.03 3.48
N GLU A 210 12.76 2.25 4.68
CA GLU A 210 12.30 1.16 5.56
C GLU A 210 10.97 0.60 5.06
N ARG A 211 11.04 -0.28 4.06
CA ARG A 211 9.87 -0.90 3.42
C ARG A 211 8.88 -1.52 4.43
N PRO A 212 9.31 -2.23 5.50
CA PRO A 212 8.39 -2.74 6.52
C PRO A 212 7.56 -1.66 7.20
N ALA A 213 8.16 -0.49 7.52
CA ALA A 213 7.44 0.62 8.12
C ALA A 213 6.42 1.21 7.14
N LEU A 214 6.81 1.40 5.87
CA LEU A 214 5.90 1.91 4.83
C LEU A 214 4.68 0.99 4.63
N VAL A 215 4.91 -0.32 4.51
CA VAL A 215 3.83 -1.31 4.36
C VAL A 215 2.95 -1.35 5.61
N ALA A 216 3.53 -1.27 6.81
CA ALA A 216 2.75 -1.24 8.05
C ALA A 216 1.82 -0.02 8.12
N GLY A 217 2.31 1.16 7.70
CA GLY A 217 1.49 2.36 7.60
C GLY A 217 0.37 2.22 6.55
N MET A 218 0.67 1.71 5.35
CA MET A 218 -0.35 1.51 4.33
C MET A 218 -1.43 0.51 4.75
N LEU A 219 -1.05 -0.58 5.42
CA LEU A 219 -2.01 -1.57 5.94
C LEU A 219 -2.93 -0.95 7.00
N ASP A 220 -2.36 -0.23 7.98
CA ASP A 220 -3.14 0.44 9.02
C ASP A 220 -4.10 1.48 8.38
N LEU A 221 -3.68 2.22 7.35
CA LEU A 221 -4.55 3.18 6.67
C LEU A 221 -5.68 2.50 5.88
N VAL A 222 -5.34 1.53 5.03
CA VAL A 222 -6.30 0.88 4.13
C VAL A 222 -7.32 0.08 4.92
N ALA A 223 -6.91 -0.63 5.97
CA ALA A 223 -7.82 -1.35 6.83
C ALA A 223 -8.82 -0.43 7.55
N ALA A 224 -8.35 0.72 8.06
CA ALA A 224 -9.25 1.70 8.70
C ALA A 224 -10.27 2.30 7.72
N VAL A 225 -9.84 2.61 6.49
CA VAL A 225 -10.73 3.12 5.43
C VAL A 225 -11.73 2.05 5.01
N GLN A 226 -11.29 0.80 4.81
CA GLN A 226 -12.16 -0.32 4.49
C GLN A 226 -13.20 -0.54 5.58
N ARG A 227 -12.79 -0.51 6.84
CA ARG A 227 -13.70 -0.61 7.99
C ARG A 227 -14.74 0.51 8.01
N LEU A 228 -14.34 1.77 7.79
CA LEU A 228 -15.28 2.89 7.73
C LEU A 228 -16.27 2.72 6.58
N ARG A 229 -15.80 2.28 5.40
CA ARG A 229 -16.65 1.98 4.24
C ARG A 229 -17.66 0.88 4.58
N ASP A 230 -17.22 -0.21 5.19
CA ASP A 230 -18.07 -1.35 5.52
C ASP A 230 -19.10 -0.96 6.61
N PHE A 231 -18.72 -0.09 7.56
CA PHE A 231 -19.66 0.52 8.51
C PHE A 231 -20.73 1.37 7.81
N VAL A 232 -20.31 2.25 6.89
CA VAL A 232 -21.24 3.10 6.10
C VAL A 232 -22.18 2.25 5.26
N ALA A 233 -21.68 1.22 4.58
CA ALA A 233 -22.49 0.32 3.76
C ALA A 233 -23.45 -0.54 4.58
N GLY A 234 -23.06 -0.94 5.80
CA GLY A 234 -23.89 -1.72 6.72
C GLY A 234 -24.88 -0.90 7.55
N SER A 235 -24.81 0.43 7.51
CA SER A 235 -25.64 1.32 8.32
C SER A 235 -26.99 1.58 7.64
N PRO A 236 -28.14 1.29 8.29
CA PRO A 236 -29.47 1.50 7.70
C PRO A 236 -29.85 2.98 7.58
N SER A 237 -29.29 3.83 8.44
CA SER A 237 -29.43 5.28 8.44
C SER A 237 -28.13 5.90 8.93
N LEU A 238 -27.74 7.02 8.32
CA LEU A 238 -26.61 7.82 8.78
C LEU A 238 -27.12 9.19 9.26
N PRO A 239 -26.55 9.72 10.35
CA PRO A 239 -26.88 11.07 10.80
C PRO A 239 -26.46 12.07 9.73
N LYS A 240 -27.21 13.17 9.57
CA LYS A 240 -26.86 14.23 8.61
C LYS A 240 -25.70 15.06 9.14
N VAL A 241 -24.54 14.90 8.53
CA VAL A 241 -23.27 15.53 8.93
C VAL A 241 -22.58 16.04 7.67
N ALA A 242 -22.10 17.29 7.71
CA ALA A 242 -21.15 17.82 6.74
C ALA A 242 -19.92 18.28 7.53
N TRP A 243 -18.83 17.54 7.39
CA TRP A 243 -17.63 17.74 8.19
C TRP A 243 -16.39 17.42 7.38
N ARG A 244 -15.32 18.20 7.61
CA ARG A 244 -14.04 18.02 6.95
C ARG A 244 -12.92 18.28 7.94
N ILE A 245 -11.85 17.50 7.82
CA ILE A 245 -10.56 17.76 8.47
C ILE A 245 -9.44 17.49 7.47
N ASP A 246 -8.49 18.41 7.40
CA ASP A 246 -7.26 18.23 6.64
C ASP A 246 -6.19 17.55 7.52
N THR A 247 -5.41 16.66 6.91
CA THR A 247 -4.37 15.85 7.54
C THR A 247 -3.13 15.83 6.64
N PRO A 248 -1.94 15.45 7.16
CA PRO A 248 -0.75 15.31 6.31
C PRO A 248 -0.88 14.24 5.21
N LEU A 249 -1.82 13.30 5.33
CA LEU A 249 -2.05 12.24 4.34
C LEU A 249 -3.24 12.53 3.41
N GLY A 250 -3.77 13.77 3.44
CA GLY A 250 -4.96 14.17 2.68
C GLY A 250 -6.07 14.67 3.58
N ALA A 251 -7.31 14.66 3.11
CA ALA A 251 -8.46 15.13 3.89
C ALA A 251 -9.45 14.01 4.18
N VAL A 252 -10.02 14.03 5.38
CA VAL A 252 -11.22 13.24 5.69
C VAL A 252 -12.43 14.14 5.48
N VAL A 253 -13.29 13.75 4.55
CA VAL A 253 -14.55 14.43 4.24
C VAL A 253 -15.68 13.48 4.58
N VAL A 254 -16.59 13.92 5.46
CA VAL A 254 -17.81 13.21 5.81
C VAL A 254 -18.98 14.10 5.42
N ASP A 255 -19.59 13.83 4.26
CA ASP A 255 -20.85 14.45 3.85
C ASP A 255 -21.94 13.38 3.70
N THR A 256 -22.80 13.30 4.71
CA THR A 256 -24.00 12.44 4.72
C THR A 256 -25.27 13.28 4.53
N THR A 257 -25.14 14.56 4.13
CA THR A 257 -26.29 15.45 3.89
C THR A 257 -26.95 15.23 2.53
N GLY A 258 -26.28 14.50 1.62
CA GLY A 258 -26.73 14.24 0.24
C GLY A 258 -26.56 15.44 -0.70
N ARG A 259 -25.74 16.44 -0.31
CA ARG A 259 -25.44 17.63 -1.12
C ARG A 259 -24.30 17.40 -2.09
N ASP A 260 -23.31 16.60 -1.67
CA ASP A 260 -22.21 16.16 -2.52
C ASP A 260 -22.41 14.70 -2.94
N ASN A 261 -23.03 14.49 -4.11
CA ASN A 261 -23.19 13.16 -4.72
C ASN A 261 -22.10 12.88 -5.78
N VAL A 262 -21.05 13.70 -5.87
CA VAL A 262 -20.05 13.61 -6.94
C VAL A 262 -19.14 12.39 -6.74
N HIS A 263 -19.01 11.91 -5.51
CA HIS A 263 -18.19 10.76 -5.15
C HIS A 263 -19.07 9.64 -4.59
N VAL A 264 -19.39 8.67 -5.46
CA VAL A 264 -19.99 7.39 -5.03
C VAL A 264 -18.85 6.49 -4.57
N LEU A 265 -18.88 6.07 -3.30
CA LEU A 265 -17.97 5.06 -2.74
C LEU A 265 -18.31 3.67 -3.27
#